data_AF-A0A8J0PLX1-F1
#
_entry.id   AF-A0A8J0PLX1-F1
#
_cell.length_a   1.000
_cell.length_b   1.000
_cell.length_c   1.000
_cell.angle_alpha   90.00
_cell.angle_beta   90.00
_cell.angle_gamma   90.00
#
_symmetry.space_group_name_H-M   'P 1'
#
loop_
_entity.id
_entity.type
_entity.pdbx_description
1 polymer ?
#
loop_
_entity_poly.entity_id
_entity_poly.type
_entity_poly.pdbx_seq_one_letter_code
_entity_poly.pdbx_strand_id
1 'polypeptide(L)'
;MDIYSFGMCALEMAVLEIQSNGEKVSEDNIIRAVHSLEDLNMKDFIEQCLSVAPEKRPSAHNLLFHRVLFEVHSLKLLAAHCFLNTPYIAQDTLLEEKTKRIDALGVFASVPRKAHARIIWRYSQVSSMELDKFLEDIRNGLFPLMNFTDCRPQIFPRGLPQSQEDLHVTKTPTPEPMEVETRKIIQMNCNLERKEDRARWHLTLYLKLEDKMHRHLSCDLLPDESCESLASELVQYGFISQEDRQKMALFLEEAFHKQGASLH
;
A
#
# COMPACT_ATOMS: atom_id res chain seq x y z
N MET A 1 11.63 23.69 -18.10
CA MET A 1 10.31 23.62 -18.77
C MET A 1 9.37 22.73 -17.97
N ASP A 2 9.82 21.56 -17.50
CA ASP A 2 8.99 20.56 -16.81
C ASP A 2 8.28 21.06 -15.56
N ILE A 3 8.94 21.88 -14.74
CA ILE A 3 8.33 22.46 -13.52
C ILE A 3 7.14 23.37 -13.85
N TYR A 4 7.21 24.10 -14.97
CA TYR A 4 6.12 24.97 -15.39
C TYR A 4 4.94 24.13 -15.91
N SER A 5 5.21 23.12 -16.74
CA SER A 5 4.18 22.19 -17.21
C SER A 5 3.51 21.46 -16.05
N PHE A 6 4.30 21.03 -15.05
CA PHE A 6 3.80 20.41 -13.83
C PHE A 6 2.91 21.38 -13.02
N GLY A 7 3.32 22.63 -12.86
CA GLY A 7 2.50 23.67 -12.21
C GLY A 7 1.17 23.91 -12.94
N MET A 8 1.16 23.87 -14.27
CA MET A 8 -0.06 24.01 -15.08
C MET A 8 -1.01 22.82 -14.88
N CYS A 9 -0.49 21.58 -14.86
CA CYS A 9 -1.29 20.40 -14.55
C CYS A 9 -1.83 20.43 -13.11
N ALA A 10 -1.01 20.85 -12.14
CA ALA A 10 -1.44 20.99 -10.75
C ALA A 10 -2.55 22.05 -10.62
N LEU A 11 -2.45 23.17 -11.34
CA LEU A 11 -3.47 24.22 -11.37
C LEU A 11 -4.77 23.73 -12.01
N GLU A 12 -4.71 22.96 -13.10
CA GLU A 12 -5.88 22.35 -13.73
C GLU A 12 -6.60 21.37 -12.78
N MET A 13 -5.85 20.55 -12.05
CA MET A 13 -6.43 19.64 -11.06
C MET A 13 -7.05 20.38 -9.86
N ALA A 14 -6.45 21.49 -9.45
CA ALA A 14 -6.92 22.29 -8.32
C ALA A 14 -8.11 23.20 -8.68
N VAL A 15 -8.23 23.60 -9.94
CA VAL A 15 -9.29 24.47 -10.46
C VAL A 15 -9.99 23.74 -11.61
N LEU A 16 -11.04 22.99 -11.28
CA LEU A 16 -11.86 22.17 -12.20
C LEU A 16 -12.52 22.95 -13.37
N GLU A 17 -12.31 24.27 -13.46
CA GLU A 17 -13.02 25.19 -14.36
C GLU A 17 -12.15 25.84 -15.45
N ILE A 18 -10.92 25.38 -15.69
CA ILE A 18 -10.21 25.84 -16.89
C ILE A 18 -10.94 25.25 -18.12
N GLN A 19 -11.94 25.97 -18.61
CA GLN A 19 -12.73 25.59 -19.78
C GLN A 19 -11.80 25.34 -20.97
N SER A 20 -11.52 24.07 -21.23
CA SER A 20 -10.85 23.61 -22.44
C SER A 20 -11.81 23.69 -23.63
N ASN A 21 -12.31 24.88 -23.95
CA ASN A 21 -13.18 25.08 -25.11
C ASN A 21 -12.38 25.23 -26.42
N GLY A 22 -11.14 24.71 -26.46
CA GLY A 22 -10.22 24.84 -27.59
C GLY A 22 -9.61 26.24 -27.75
N GLU A 23 -9.87 27.16 -26.82
CA GLU A 23 -9.30 28.51 -26.82
C GLU A 23 -7.90 28.51 -26.19
N LYS A 24 -6.97 29.30 -26.76
CA LYS A 24 -5.60 29.39 -26.23
C LYS A 24 -5.64 29.91 -24.80
N VAL A 25 -5.03 29.17 -23.88
CA VAL A 25 -4.87 29.60 -22.48
C VAL A 25 -4.11 30.92 -22.44
N SER A 26 -4.78 32.00 -22.04
CA SER A 26 -4.17 33.33 -21.88
C SER A 26 -3.54 33.46 -20.50
N GLU A 27 -2.56 34.36 -20.38
CA GLU A 27 -1.90 34.65 -19.11
C GLU A 27 -2.89 35.16 -18.04
N ASP A 28 -3.88 35.97 -18.47
CA ASP A 28 -4.94 36.45 -17.58
C ASP A 28 -5.83 35.32 -17.03
N ASN A 29 -6.07 34.27 -17.83
CA ASN A 29 -6.84 33.12 -17.38
C ASN A 29 -6.07 32.33 -16.30
N ILE A 30 -4.75 32.18 -16.48
CA ILE A 30 -3.87 31.53 -15.51
C ILE A 30 -3.86 32.31 -14.20
N ILE A 31 -3.67 33.63 -14.26
CA ILE A 31 -3.65 34.50 -13.08
C ILE A 31 -4.97 34.40 -12.32
N ARG A 32 -6.12 34.49 -13.01
CA ARG A 32 -7.44 34.34 -12.36
C ARG A 32 -7.61 32.97 -11.69
N ALA A 33 -7.20 31.89 -12.33
CA ALA A 33 -7.26 30.55 -11.75
C ALA A 33 -6.36 30.39 -10.51
N VAL A 34 -5.15 30.96 -10.52
CA VAL A 34 -4.29 30.97 -9.32
C VAL A 34 -4.92 31.78 -8.20
N HIS A 35 -5.57 32.90 -8.51
CA HIS A 35 -6.26 33.71 -7.51
C HIS A 35 -7.52 33.06 -6.92
N SER A 36 -8.16 32.11 -7.62
CA SER A 36 -9.34 31.40 -7.11
C SER A 36 -9.00 30.27 -6.13
N LEU A 37 -7.73 29.91 -5.96
CA LEU A 37 -7.31 28.88 -5.01
C LEU A 37 -7.53 29.31 -3.55
N GLU A 38 -8.27 28.49 -2.79
CA GLU A 38 -8.56 28.74 -1.37
C GLU A 38 -7.39 28.36 -0.45
N ASP A 39 -6.67 27.28 -0.76
CA ASP A 39 -5.51 26.84 0.04
C ASP A 39 -4.26 27.68 -0.29
N LEU A 40 -3.79 28.43 0.71
CA LEU A 40 -2.60 29.26 0.63
C LEU A 40 -1.32 28.48 0.28
N ASN A 41 -1.18 27.23 0.74
CA ASN A 41 -0.01 26.42 0.40
C ASN A 41 -0.08 25.94 -1.05
N MET A 42 -1.28 25.55 -1.53
CA MET A 42 -1.48 25.18 -2.92
C MET A 42 -1.24 26.37 -3.86
N LYS A 43 -1.68 27.57 -3.44
CA LYS A 43 -1.44 28.80 -4.17
C LYS A 43 0.06 29.13 -4.27
N ASP A 44 0.78 29.14 -3.14
CA ASP A 44 2.24 29.37 -3.11
C ASP A 44 2.99 28.34 -3.98
N PHE A 45 2.60 27.06 -3.91
CA PHE A 45 3.16 26.00 -4.73
C PHE A 45 3.03 26.26 -6.23
N ILE A 46 1.82 26.62 -6.68
CA ILE A 46 1.53 26.88 -8.08
C ILE A 46 2.22 28.16 -8.54
N GLU A 47 2.23 29.23 -7.73
CA GLU A 47 2.93 30.48 -8.05
C GLU A 47 4.44 30.28 -8.25
N GLN A 48 5.08 29.44 -7.43
CA GLN A 48 6.50 29.08 -7.59
C GLN A 48 6.76 28.30 -8.89
N CYS A 49 5.85 27.37 -9.24
CA CYS A 49 5.99 26.57 -10.46
C CYS A 49 5.76 27.39 -11.74
N LEU A 50 4.81 28.33 -11.70
CA LEU A 50 4.38 29.14 -12.84
C LEU A 50 5.14 30.48 -12.98
N SER A 51 6.25 30.66 -12.24
CA SER A 51 7.06 31.87 -12.35
C SER A 51 7.50 32.12 -13.80
N VAL A 52 7.26 33.34 -14.31
CA VAL A 52 7.62 33.72 -15.70
C VAL A 52 9.12 33.54 -15.94
N ALA A 53 9.93 33.91 -14.94
CA ALA A 53 11.38 33.76 -14.90
C ALA A 53 11.77 32.29 -14.64
N PRO A 54 12.37 31.56 -15.60
CA PRO A 54 12.76 30.17 -15.42
C PRO A 54 13.73 29.94 -14.26
N GLU A 55 14.64 30.88 -14.01
CA GLU A 55 15.65 30.85 -12.95
C GLU A 55 15.06 31.00 -11.54
N LYS A 56 13.83 31.49 -11.41
CA LYS A 56 13.14 31.61 -10.12
C LYS A 56 12.35 30.36 -9.76
N ARG A 57 12.14 29.45 -10.71
CA ARG A 57 11.42 28.20 -10.46
C ARG A 57 12.28 27.26 -9.63
N PRO A 58 11.74 26.59 -8.61
CA PRO A 58 12.48 25.61 -7.83
C PRO A 58 12.89 24.41 -8.70
N SER A 59 13.97 23.73 -8.33
CA SER A 59 14.30 22.43 -8.91
C SER A 59 13.27 21.38 -8.49
N ALA A 60 13.13 20.31 -9.27
CA ALA A 60 12.23 19.20 -8.92
C ALA A 60 12.51 18.66 -7.51
N HIS A 61 13.80 18.50 -7.17
CA HIS A 61 14.23 18.11 -5.83
C HIS A 61 13.72 19.06 -4.75
N ASN A 62 13.88 20.37 -4.91
CA ASN A 62 13.43 21.34 -3.90
C ASN A 62 11.90 21.42 -3.82
N LEU A 63 11.22 21.23 -4.95
CA LEU A 63 9.76 21.22 -5.02
C LEU A 63 9.14 20.06 -4.23
N LEU A 64 9.79 18.89 -4.18
CA LEU A 64 9.36 17.75 -3.36
C LEU A 64 9.31 18.06 -1.85
N PHE A 65 10.08 19.05 -1.39
CA PHE A 65 10.06 19.53 0.00
C PHE A 65 9.05 20.66 0.24
N HIS A 66 8.31 21.08 -0.78
CA HIS A 66 7.22 22.03 -0.62
C HIS A 66 6.13 21.42 0.25
N ARG A 67 5.50 22.21 1.13
CA ARG A 67 4.52 21.73 2.14
C ARG A 67 3.34 20.93 1.56
N VAL A 68 3.01 21.19 0.30
CA VAL A 68 1.94 20.50 -0.44
C VAL A 68 2.33 19.06 -0.81
N LEU A 69 3.61 18.83 -1.13
CA LEU A 69 4.13 17.51 -1.52
C LEU A 69 4.81 16.79 -0.34
N PHE A 70 5.35 17.56 0.59
CA PHE A 70 6.13 17.05 1.71
C PHE A 70 5.23 16.71 2.88
N GLU A 71 4.74 15.47 2.89
CA GLU A 71 4.00 14.94 4.03
C GLU A 71 4.95 14.60 5.18
N VAL A 72 4.89 15.40 6.24
CA VAL A 72 5.53 15.09 7.52
C VAL A 72 4.53 14.34 8.38
N HIS A 73 4.80 13.04 8.57
CA HIS A 73 4.04 12.22 9.50
C HIS A 73 4.06 12.85 10.90
N SER A 74 2.91 12.86 11.57
CA SER A 74 2.83 13.41 12.92
C SER A 74 3.80 12.69 13.87
N LEU A 75 4.35 13.41 14.84
CA LEU A 75 5.21 12.81 15.88
C LEU A 75 4.51 11.65 16.60
N LYS A 76 3.19 11.77 16.79
CA LYS A 76 2.35 10.71 17.37
C LYS A 76 2.39 9.43 16.53
N LEU A 77 2.23 9.54 15.22
CA LEU A 77 2.29 8.40 14.29
C LEU A 77 3.69 7.80 14.25
N LEU A 78 4.72 8.64 14.13
CA LEU A 78 6.12 8.22 14.16
C LEU A 78 6.45 7.44 15.45
N ALA A 79 6.08 8.01 16.61
CA ALA A 79 6.31 7.38 17.91
C ALA A 79 5.58 6.03 18.05
N ALA A 80 4.35 5.92 17.53
CA ALA A 80 3.60 4.68 17.56
C ALA A 80 4.23 3.57 16.69
N HIS A 81 4.74 3.91 15.51
CA HIS A 81 5.52 2.97 14.68
C HIS A 81 6.81 2.52 15.38
N CYS A 82 7.55 3.44 16.01
CA CYS A 82 8.72 3.08 16.81
C CYS A 82 8.36 2.15 17.98
N PHE A 83 7.24 2.43 18.66
CA PHE A 83 6.74 1.62 19.76
C PHE A 83 6.43 0.19 19.31
N LEU A 84 5.66 0.02 18.23
CA LEU A 84 5.27 -1.30 17.70
C LEU A 84 6.45 -2.11 17.14
N ASN A 85 7.48 -1.44 16.60
CA ASN A 85 8.66 -2.10 16.05
C ASN A 85 9.72 -2.48 17.11
N THR A 86 9.50 -2.16 18.40
CA THR A 86 10.45 -2.49 19.46
C THR A 86 10.16 -3.89 20.03
N PRO A 87 11.04 -4.89 19.84
CA PRO A 87 10.76 -6.31 20.13
C PRO A 87 10.58 -6.65 21.62
N TYR A 88 10.73 -5.68 22.53
CA TYR A 88 10.61 -5.88 23.98
C TYR A 88 9.44 -5.13 24.63
N ILE A 89 8.66 -4.35 23.87
CA ILE A 89 7.50 -3.63 24.38
C ILE A 89 6.22 -4.30 23.90
N ALA A 90 6.05 -5.56 24.30
CA ALA A 90 4.80 -6.30 24.18
C ALA A 90 4.42 -6.87 25.55
N GLN A 91 4.25 -5.98 26.52
CA GLN A 91 3.36 -6.23 27.64
C GLN A 91 2.34 -5.11 27.61
N ASP A 92 1.16 -5.37 27.05
CA ASP A 92 -0.01 -4.48 27.11
C ASP A 92 -0.24 -3.96 28.55
N THR A 93 0.11 -4.80 29.53
CA THR A 93 0.11 -4.51 30.97
C THR A 93 1.01 -3.33 31.38
N LEU A 94 2.18 -3.13 30.75
CA LEU A 94 3.09 -2.04 31.09
C LEU A 94 2.57 -0.69 30.60
N LEU A 95 1.98 -0.68 29.39
CA LEU A 95 1.43 0.53 28.81
C LEU A 95 0.22 1.01 29.64
N GLU A 96 -0.69 0.08 29.94
CA GLU A 96 -1.89 0.34 30.74
C GLU A 96 -1.56 0.86 32.15
N GLU A 97 -0.54 0.28 32.80
CA GLU A 97 -0.04 0.75 34.10
C GLU A 97 0.57 2.16 34.04
N LYS A 98 1.19 2.53 32.91
CA LYS A 98 1.82 3.85 32.74
C LYS A 98 0.78 4.93 32.44
N THR A 99 -0.25 4.65 31.64
CA THR A 99 -1.35 5.59 31.38
C THR A 99 -2.22 5.83 32.60
N LYS A 100 -2.50 4.79 33.41
CA LYS A 100 -3.30 4.93 34.66
C LYS A 100 -2.65 5.84 35.71
N ARG A 101 -1.32 6.01 35.66
CA ARG A 101 -0.56 6.83 36.62
C ARG A 101 -0.37 8.29 36.17
N ILE A 102 -0.94 8.69 35.04
CA ILE A 102 -0.83 10.07 34.56
C ILE A 102 -1.73 10.97 35.41
N ASP A 103 -1.12 11.90 36.16
CA ASP A 103 -1.83 12.94 36.88
C ASP A 103 -2.48 13.93 35.88
N ALA A 104 -3.81 14.05 35.92
CA ALA A 104 -4.56 14.96 35.07
C ALA A 104 -4.14 16.43 35.25
N LEU A 105 -3.70 16.81 36.46
CA LEU A 105 -3.19 18.15 36.76
C LEU A 105 -1.69 18.29 36.45
N GLY A 106 -1.03 17.18 36.16
CA GLY A 106 0.37 17.11 35.79
C GLY A 106 0.66 17.98 34.58
N VAL A 107 1.82 18.63 34.59
CA VAL A 107 2.29 19.45 33.48
C VAL A 107 2.82 18.53 32.38
N PHE A 108 2.13 18.51 31.24
CA PHE A 108 2.54 17.78 30.03
C PHE A 108 3.66 18.51 29.30
N ALA A 109 3.53 19.83 29.15
CA ALA A 109 4.53 20.65 28.49
C ALA A 109 4.55 22.06 29.08
N SER A 110 5.72 22.72 29.06
CA SER A 110 5.80 24.14 29.39
C SER A 110 6.79 24.87 28.50
N VAL A 111 6.41 26.05 28.02
CA VAL A 111 7.25 26.91 27.18
C VAL A 111 7.55 28.20 27.93
N PRO A 112 8.81 28.46 28.31
CA PRO A 112 9.20 29.71 28.95
C PRO A 112 9.16 30.85 27.93
N ARG A 113 8.65 32.02 28.34
CA ARG A 113 8.67 33.24 27.54
C ARG A 113 9.38 34.36 28.31
N LYS A 114 10.27 35.09 27.63
CA LYS A 114 11.14 36.10 28.26
C LYS A 114 10.38 37.25 28.93
N ALA A 115 9.22 37.63 28.40
CA ALA A 115 8.44 38.80 28.84
C ALA A 115 6.97 38.49 29.15
N HIS A 116 6.57 37.22 29.16
CA HIS A 116 5.20 36.80 29.37
C HIS A 116 5.15 35.62 30.33
N ALA A 117 3.99 35.39 30.94
CA ALA A 117 3.76 34.20 31.74
C ALA A 117 4.11 32.92 30.95
N ARG A 118 4.72 31.96 31.63
CA ARG A 118 5.04 30.64 31.08
C ARG A 118 3.75 30.00 30.58
N ILE A 119 3.74 29.51 29.34
CA ILE A 119 2.62 28.72 28.86
C ILE A 119 2.79 27.31 29.40
N ILE A 120 1.76 26.81 30.06
CA ILE A 120 1.72 25.49 30.68
C ILE A 120 0.55 24.73 30.07
N TRP A 121 0.82 23.54 29.56
CA TRP A 121 -0.18 22.57 29.15
C TRP A 121 -0.23 21.45 30.15
N ARG A 122 -1.42 21.18 30.69
CA ARG A 122 -1.69 20.05 31.58
C ARG A 122 -2.24 18.87 30.80
N TYR A 123 -2.11 17.67 31.35
CA TYR A 123 -2.71 16.46 30.74
C TYR A 123 -4.23 16.60 30.57
N SER A 124 -4.93 17.28 31.48
CA SER A 124 -6.37 17.55 31.37
C SER A 124 -6.77 18.43 30.17
N GLN A 125 -5.82 19.14 29.55
CA GLN A 125 -6.06 20.02 28.40
C GLN A 125 -5.79 19.31 27.06
N VAL A 126 -5.27 18.07 27.10
CA VAL A 126 -5.03 17.26 25.92
C VAL A 126 -6.23 16.33 25.73
N SER A 127 -6.71 16.21 24.49
CA SER A 127 -7.79 15.29 24.19
C SER A 127 -7.38 13.84 24.48
N SER A 128 -8.26 13.10 25.14
CA SER A 128 -8.10 11.65 25.27
C SER A 128 -8.09 11.00 23.89
N MET A 129 -7.26 9.99 23.72
CA MET A 129 -7.13 9.22 22.50
C MET A 129 -7.35 7.74 22.81
N GLU A 130 -8.08 7.03 21.96
CA GLU A 130 -8.20 5.57 21.99
C GLU A 130 -6.87 4.95 21.53
N LEU A 131 -5.89 4.89 22.44
CA LEU A 131 -4.53 4.46 22.13
C LEU A 131 -4.50 3.02 21.59
N ASP A 132 -5.27 2.11 22.18
CA ASP A 132 -5.29 0.70 21.78
C ASP A 132 -5.80 0.53 20.34
N LYS A 133 -6.93 1.19 20.03
CA LYS A 133 -7.48 1.22 18.67
C LYS A 133 -6.49 1.84 17.68
N PHE A 134 -5.87 2.96 18.06
CA PHE A 134 -4.90 3.64 17.20
C PHE A 134 -3.66 2.77 16.91
N LEU A 135 -3.14 2.06 17.91
CA LEU A 135 -2.03 1.13 17.73
C LEU A 135 -2.41 -0.07 16.87
N GLU A 136 -3.62 -0.61 17.05
CA GLU A 136 -4.15 -1.71 16.26
C GLU A 136 -4.38 -1.31 14.80
N ASP A 137 -4.94 -0.11 14.54
CA ASP A 137 -5.09 0.44 13.20
C ASP A 137 -3.72 0.60 12.50
N ILE A 138 -2.68 1.05 13.23
CA ILE A 138 -1.31 1.13 12.70
C ILE A 138 -0.75 -0.25 12.38
N ARG A 139 -0.93 -1.23 13.29
CA ARG A 139 -0.51 -2.63 13.08
C ARG A 139 -1.18 -3.23 11.83
N ASN A 140 -2.45 -2.90 11.61
CA ASN A 140 -3.23 -3.30 10.43
C ASN A 140 -2.91 -2.49 9.17
N GLY A 141 -2.01 -1.50 9.26
CA GLY A 141 -1.51 -0.75 8.11
C GLY A 141 -2.38 0.41 7.64
N LEU A 142 -3.38 0.85 8.42
CA LEU A 142 -4.23 2.01 8.08
C LEU A 142 -3.45 3.34 8.04
N PHE A 143 -2.33 3.43 8.76
CA PHE A 143 -1.50 4.63 8.83
C PHE A 143 -0.04 4.32 8.48
N PRO A 144 0.29 4.10 7.19
CA PRO A 144 1.65 3.80 6.78
C PRO A 144 2.58 5.01 6.89
N LEU A 145 3.87 4.78 7.16
CA LEU A 145 4.91 5.82 7.03
C LEU A 145 5.45 5.82 5.59
N MET A 146 4.97 6.74 4.75
CA MET A 146 5.35 6.82 3.34
C MET A 146 6.81 7.25 3.10
N ASN A 147 7.48 7.88 4.08
CA ASN A 147 8.76 8.57 3.89
C ASN A 147 9.92 8.06 4.79
N PHE A 148 9.70 7.11 5.70
CA PHE A 148 10.70 6.71 6.73
C PHE A 148 10.87 5.20 6.92
N THR A 149 10.46 4.37 5.95
CA THR A 149 10.73 2.94 6.02
C THR A 149 11.95 2.60 5.17
N ASP A 150 12.97 1.99 5.79
CA ASP A 150 13.69 0.92 5.10
C ASP A 150 12.62 0.02 4.50
N CYS A 151 12.63 -0.14 3.18
CA CYS A 151 11.64 -0.89 2.41
C CYS A 151 11.12 -2.10 3.20
N ARG A 152 9.94 -1.97 3.82
CA ARG A 152 9.05 -3.13 3.86
C ARG A 152 8.62 -3.29 2.41
N PRO A 153 8.75 -4.48 1.80
CA PRO A 153 8.30 -4.70 0.43
C PRO A 153 6.79 -4.56 0.40
N GLN A 154 6.33 -3.32 0.24
CA GLN A 154 5.01 -3.00 -0.25
C GLN A 154 5.08 -3.37 -1.73
N ILE A 155 4.69 -4.61 -2.04
CA ILE A 155 4.46 -5.09 -3.40
C ILE A 155 3.22 -4.35 -3.93
N PHE A 156 3.38 -3.07 -4.21
CA PHE A 156 2.51 -2.34 -5.12
C PHE A 156 3.38 -2.00 -6.32
N PRO A 157 3.24 -2.69 -7.45
CA PRO A 157 3.95 -2.32 -8.66
C PRO A 157 3.45 -0.94 -9.07
N ARG A 158 4.25 0.09 -8.80
CA ARG A 158 4.12 1.39 -9.45
C ARG A 158 4.48 1.18 -10.92
N GLY A 159 3.50 0.76 -11.72
CA GLY A 159 3.61 0.75 -13.16
C GLY A 159 3.75 2.18 -13.65
N LEU A 160 4.87 2.50 -14.30
CA LEU A 160 4.91 3.65 -15.21
C LEU A 160 3.84 3.42 -16.29
N PRO A 161 3.04 4.43 -16.67
CA PRO A 161 2.16 4.30 -17.82
C PRO A 161 3.03 4.29 -19.07
N GLN A 162 3.33 3.10 -19.61
CA GLN A 162 3.89 2.98 -20.94
C GLN A 162 2.78 3.23 -21.96
N SER A 163 3.03 4.26 -22.76
CA SER A 163 2.28 4.72 -23.93
C SER A 163 1.77 3.57 -24.80
N GLN A 164 0.49 3.64 -25.15
CA GLN A 164 -0.10 2.90 -26.27
C GLN A 164 0.60 3.33 -27.56
N GLU A 165 1.50 2.50 -28.09
CA GLU A 165 1.70 2.40 -29.53
C GLU A 165 1.82 0.91 -29.88
N ASP A 166 0.99 0.52 -30.86
CA ASP A 166 0.92 -0.78 -31.48
C ASP A 166 2.32 -1.32 -31.85
N LEU A 167 2.52 -2.63 -31.68
CA LEU A 167 2.88 -3.55 -32.79
C LEU A 167 3.20 -4.96 -32.28
N HIS A 168 2.66 -5.90 -33.06
CA HIS A 168 2.65 -7.36 -32.96
C HIS A 168 4.07 -8.00 -32.89
N VAL A 169 4.13 -9.22 -32.32
CA VAL A 169 5.16 -10.28 -32.47
C VAL A 169 6.30 -10.36 -31.42
N THR A 170 6.13 -11.35 -30.53
CA THR A 170 7.12 -12.31 -30.00
C THR A 170 8.40 -11.78 -29.36
N LYS A 171 8.40 -11.56 -28.03
CA LYS A 171 9.59 -11.75 -27.19
C LYS A 171 9.23 -12.31 -25.80
N THR A 172 9.90 -13.40 -25.47
CA THR A 172 9.95 -14.11 -24.18
C THR A 172 9.97 -13.19 -22.95
N PRO A 173 9.15 -13.45 -21.91
CA PRO A 173 9.29 -12.75 -20.65
C PRO A 173 10.58 -13.20 -19.98
N THR A 174 11.40 -12.25 -19.57
CA THR A 174 12.48 -12.53 -18.61
C THR A 174 11.78 -12.71 -17.27
N PRO A 175 11.80 -13.90 -16.64
CA PRO A 175 11.05 -14.11 -15.41
C PRO A 175 11.69 -13.28 -14.30
N GLU A 176 10.88 -12.42 -13.68
CA GLU A 176 11.12 -11.90 -12.34
C GLU A 176 11.48 -13.08 -11.43
N PRO A 177 12.44 -12.95 -10.50
CA PRO A 177 12.75 -14.04 -9.58
C PRO A 177 11.51 -14.31 -8.72
N MET A 178 10.74 -15.33 -9.11
CA MET A 178 9.58 -15.78 -8.36
C MET A 178 10.05 -16.18 -6.97
N GLU A 179 9.38 -15.69 -5.92
CA GLU A 179 9.63 -16.15 -4.56
C GLU A 179 9.28 -17.63 -4.48
N VAL A 180 10.32 -18.47 -4.52
CA VAL A 180 10.16 -19.92 -4.48
C VAL A 180 9.72 -20.33 -3.09
N GLU A 181 8.61 -21.05 -3.00
CA GLU A 181 8.19 -21.65 -1.75
C GLU A 181 9.14 -22.78 -1.35
N THR A 182 9.72 -22.68 -0.16
CA THR A 182 10.67 -23.68 0.35
C THR A 182 10.04 -24.59 1.40
N ARG A 183 8.92 -24.18 2.01
CA ARG A 183 8.27 -24.93 3.08
C ARG A 183 7.54 -26.16 2.54
N LYS A 184 7.74 -27.28 3.22
CA LYS A 184 7.10 -28.56 2.89
C LYS A 184 5.65 -28.60 3.35
N ILE A 185 4.81 -29.27 2.58
CA ILE A 185 3.43 -29.53 2.93
C ILE A 185 3.36 -30.73 3.89
N ILE A 186 2.82 -30.50 5.08
CA ILE A 186 2.59 -31.52 6.10
C ILE A 186 1.17 -32.10 6.06
N GLN A 187 0.21 -31.39 5.45
CA GLN A 187 -1.16 -31.87 5.29
C GLN A 187 -1.81 -31.27 4.04
N MET A 188 -2.51 -32.11 3.27
CA MET A 188 -3.25 -31.75 2.06
C MET A 188 -4.71 -32.20 2.18
N ASN A 189 -5.64 -31.29 1.90
CA ASN A 189 -7.06 -31.56 1.83
C ASN A 189 -7.63 -30.79 0.63
N CYS A 190 -8.61 -31.35 -0.08
CA CYS A 190 -9.28 -30.65 -1.17
C CYS A 190 -10.79 -30.89 -1.18
N ASN A 191 -11.52 -29.96 -1.79
CA ASN A 191 -12.93 -30.10 -2.15
C ASN A 191 -13.09 -29.79 -3.63
N LEU A 192 -13.89 -30.60 -4.32
CA LEU A 192 -14.19 -30.45 -5.74
C LEU A 192 -15.70 -30.37 -5.92
N GLU A 193 -16.15 -29.23 -6.43
CA GLU A 193 -17.56 -28.96 -6.66
C GLU A 193 -17.83 -28.77 -8.15
N ARG A 194 -18.83 -29.45 -8.69
CA ARG A 194 -19.23 -29.26 -10.09
C ARG A 194 -20.21 -28.11 -10.19
N LYS A 195 -19.85 -27.03 -10.88
CA LYS A 195 -20.76 -25.88 -11.12
C LYS A 195 -21.92 -26.27 -12.04
N GLU A 196 -23.06 -25.60 -11.89
CA GLU A 196 -24.34 -25.92 -12.56
C GLU A 196 -24.25 -25.98 -14.10
N ASP A 197 -23.28 -25.29 -14.70
CA ASP A 197 -23.02 -25.24 -16.15
C ASP A 197 -22.38 -26.54 -16.72
N ARG A 198 -22.22 -27.60 -15.91
CA ARG A 198 -21.71 -28.95 -16.27
C ARG A 198 -20.30 -29.02 -16.91
N ALA A 199 -19.67 -27.90 -17.21
CA ALA A 199 -18.41 -27.85 -17.94
C ALA A 199 -17.20 -27.43 -17.10
N ARG A 200 -17.36 -27.03 -15.83
CA ARG A 200 -16.25 -26.54 -15.00
C ARG A 200 -16.30 -27.11 -13.58
N TRP A 201 -15.13 -27.53 -13.09
CA TRP A 201 -14.93 -27.93 -11.70
C TRP A 201 -14.41 -26.75 -10.89
N HIS A 202 -14.93 -26.57 -9.69
CA HIS A 202 -14.39 -25.64 -8.72
C HIS A 202 -13.55 -26.43 -7.71
N LEU A 203 -12.25 -26.19 -7.70
CA LEU A 203 -11.32 -26.82 -6.77
C LEU A 203 -11.04 -25.86 -5.61
N THR A 204 -11.13 -26.38 -4.40
CA THR A 204 -10.68 -25.71 -3.18
C THR A 204 -9.63 -26.58 -2.49
N LEU A 205 -8.43 -26.04 -2.29
CA LEU A 205 -7.28 -26.69 -1.65
C LEU A 205 -7.00 -26.09 -0.28
N TYR A 206 -6.80 -26.95 0.70
CA TYR A 206 -6.38 -26.63 2.06
C TYR A 206 -5.03 -27.29 2.33
N LEU A 207 -4.00 -26.48 2.48
CA LEU A 207 -2.63 -26.92 2.71
C LEU A 207 -2.16 -26.46 4.07
N LYS A 208 -1.49 -27.35 4.79
CA LYS A 208 -0.75 -27.00 6.01
C LYS A 208 0.74 -27.19 5.74
N LEU A 209 1.52 -26.16 5.98
CA LEU A 209 2.97 -26.15 5.82
C LEU A 209 3.69 -26.48 7.14
N GLU A 210 4.97 -26.83 7.06
CA GLU A 210 5.78 -27.27 8.21
C GLU A 210 5.95 -26.22 9.33
N ASP A 211 5.88 -24.93 8.99
CA ASP A 211 5.88 -23.80 9.92
C ASP A 211 4.51 -23.55 10.57
N LYS A 212 3.56 -24.46 10.37
CA LYS A 212 2.16 -24.36 10.77
C LYS A 212 1.37 -23.27 10.04
N MET A 213 1.87 -22.74 8.91
CA MET A 213 1.08 -21.88 8.05
C MET A 213 0.00 -22.67 7.33
N HIS A 214 -1.18 -22.07 7.22
CA HIS A 214 -2.31 -22.64 6.50
C HIS A 214 -2.51 -21.84 5.22
N ARG A 215 -2.62 -22.52 4.08
CA ARG A 215 -2.99 -21.92 2.79
C ARG A 215 -4.33 -22.47 2.35
N HIS A 216 -5.19 -21.56 1.91
CA HIS A 216 -6.50 -21.86 1.37
C HIS A 216 -6.57 -21.26 -0.03
N LEU A 217 -6.65 -22.12 -1.04
CA LEU A 217 -6.59 -21.75 -2.46
C LEU A 217 -7.86 -22.24 -3.13
N SER A 218 -8.48 -21.42 -3.96
CA SER A 218 -9.67 -21.81 -4.73
C SER A 218 -9.52 -21.34 -6.18
N CYS A 219 -9.84 -22.22 -7.13
CA CYS A 219 -9.83 -21.89 -8.55
C CYS A 219 -10.93 -22.64 -9.30
N ASP A 220 -11.35 -22.07 -10.43
CA ASP A 220 -12.15 -22.78 -11.42
C ASP A 220 -11.20 -23.46 -12.40
N LEU A 221 -11.42 -24.75 -12.62
CA LEU A 221 -10.61 -25.58 -13.50
C LEU A 221 -11.21 -25.62 -14.90
N LEU A 222 -10.32 -25.61 -15.89
CA LEU A 222 -10.68 -25.80 -17.28
C LEU A 222 -10.88 -27.30 -17.59
N PRO A 223 -11.68 -27.65 -18.61
CA PRO A 223 -12.00 -29.05 -18.93
C PRO A 223 -10.80 -29.91 -19.38
N ASP A 224 -9.72 -29.27 -19.82
CA ASP A 224 -8.51 -29.85 -20.42
C ASP A 224 -7.26 -29.64 -19.56
N GLU A 225 -7.41 -29.18 -18.33
CA GLU A 225 -6.29 -29.02 -17.40
C GLU A 225 -5.85 -30.37 -16.81
N SER A 226 -4.56 -30.67 -16.94
CA SER A 226 -3.94 -31.84 -16.29
C SER A 226 -3.57 -31.54 -14.83
N CYS A 227 -3.59 -32.56 -13.96
CA CYS A 227 -3.15 -32.41 -12.58
C CYS A 227 -1.65 -32.03 -12.47
N GLU A 228 -0.84 -32.50 -13.42
CA GLU A 228 0.59 -32.17 -13.52
C GLU A 228 0.84 -30.70 -13.89
N SER A 229 0.06 -30.14 -14.82
CA SER A 229 0.15 -28.71 -15.16
C SER A 229 -0.29 -27.85 -13.99
N LEU A 230 -1.40 -28.20 -13.33
CA LEU A 230 -1.88 -27.49 -12.15
C LEU A 230 -0.86 -27.51 -10.99
N ALA A 231 -0.27 -28.67 -10.70
CA ALA A 231 0.78 -28.77 -9.67
C ALA A 231 2.02 -27.95 -10.04
N SER A 232 2.36 -27.87 -11.32
CA SER A 232 3.50 -27.07 -11.80
C SER A 232 3.23 -25.56 -11.68
N GLU A 233 2.00 -25.13 -11.96
CA GLU A 233 1.57 -23.74 -11.73
C GLU A 233 1.60 -23.38 -10.24
N LEU A 234 1.13 -24.27 -9.36
CA LEU A 234 1.19 -24.03 -7.91
C LEU A 234 2.63 -23.83 -7.41
N VAL A 235 3.59 -24.54 -8.00
CA VAL A 235 5.02 -24.34 -7.70
C VAL A 235 5.51 -23.03 -8.30
N GLN A 236 5.18 -22.78 -9.56
CA GLN A 236 5.56 -21.55 -10.26
C GLN A 236 5.12 -20.33 -9.45
N TYR A 237 3.84 -20.22 -9.10
CA TYR A 237 3.29 -19.13 -8.30
C TYR A 237 3.73 -19.09 -6.82
N GLY A 238 4.61 -20.01 -6.38
CA GLY A 238 5.12 -20.02 -5.00
C GLY A 238 4.08 -20.43 -3.96
N PHE A 239 3.04 -21.18 -4.34
CA PHE A 239 2.04 -21.71 -3.43
C PHE A 239 2.46 -23.02 -2.76
N ILE A 240 3.34 -23.80 -3.41
CA ILE A 240 3.86 -25.07 -2.88
C ILE A 240 5.34 -25.23 -3.24
N SER A 241 6.08 -26.01 -2.44
CA SER A 241 7.47 -26.33 -2.74
C SER A 241 7.63 -27.21 -3.97
N GLN A 242 8.71 -27.00 -4.74
CA GLN A 242 9.10 -27.86 -5.85
C GLN A 242 9.21 -29.34 -5.45
N GLU A 243 9.59 -29.62 -4.20
CA GLU A 243 9.69 -31.00 -3.68
C GLU A 243 8.33 -31.69 -3.53
N ASP A 244 7.24 -30.93 -3.39
CA ASP A 244 5.90 -31.46 -3.20
C ASP A 244 5.09 -31.51 -4.52
N ARG A 245 5.66 -31.06 -5.64
CA ARG A 245 5.03 -31.04 -6.97
C ARG A 245 4.39 -32.38 -7.34
N GLN A 246 5.18 -33.46 -7.29
CA GLN A 246 4.73 -34.80 -7.68
C GLN A 246 3.66 -35.35 -6.71
N LYS A 247 3.82 -35.10 -5.40
CA LYS A 247 2.84 -35.53 -4.41
C LYS A 247 1.51 -34.81 -4.61
N MET A 248 1.56 -33.53 -4.94
CA MET A 248 0.37 -32.72 -5.21
C MET A 248 -0.36 -33.20 -6.47
N ALA A 249 0.36 -33.49 -7.56
CA ALA A 249 -0.22 -34.03 -8.79
C ALA A 249 -0.97 -35.35 -8.52
N LEU A 250 -0.31 -36.31 -7.85
CA LEU A 250 -0.92 -37.60 -7.49
C LEU A 250 -2.13 -37.43 -6.55
N PHE A 251 -2.03 -36.53 -5.57
CA PHE A 251 -3.13 -36.24 -4.65
C PHE A 251 -4.36 -35.69 -5.38
N LEU A 252 -4.14 -34.76 -6.31
CA LEU A 252 -5.20 -34.20 -7.14
C LEU A 252 -5.81 -35.29 -8.03
N GLU A 253 -4.99 -36.09 -8.72
CA GLU A 253 -5.47 -37.20 -9.55
C GLU A 253 -6.37 -38.14 -8.75
N GLU A 254 -5.93 -38.58 -7.56
CA GLU A 254 -6.77 -39.43 -6.70
C GLU A 254 -8.09 -38.75 -6.31
N ALA A 255 -8.07 -37.44 -6.06
CA ALA A 255 -9.27 -36.68 -5.71
C ALA A 255 -10.26 -36.59 -6.89
N PHE A 256 -9.77 -36.39 -8.11
CA PHE A 256 -10.61 -36.41 -9.33
C PHE A 256 -11.20 -37.79 -9.58
N HIS A 257 -10.39 -38.85 -9.45
CA HIS A 257 -10.85 -40.22 -9.61
C HIS A 257 -11.94 -40.59 -8.59
N LYS A 258 -11.79 -40.16 -7.33
CA LYS A 258 -12.80 -40.38 -6.27
C LYS A 258 -14.13 -39.68 -6.54
N GLN A 259 -14.12 -38.55 -7.26
CA GLN A 259 -15.31 -37.77 -7.61
C GLN A 259 -15.90 -38.15 -8.99
N GLY A 260 -15.33 -39.15 -9.68
CA GLY A 260 -15.81 -39.63 -10.97
C GLY A 260 -15.44 -38.73 -12.16
N ALA A 261 -14.41 -37.89 -12.02
CA ALA A 261 -13.87 -37.04 -13.07
C ALA A 261 -12.60 -37.68 -13.64
N SER A 262 -12.60 -38.02 -14.92
CA SER A 262 -11.37 -38.35 -15.65
C SER A 262 -10.97 -37.11 -16.45
N LEU A 263 -9.97 -36.37 -15.97
CA LEU A 263 -9.25 -35.41 -16.80
C LEU A 263 -8.22 -36.21 -17.60
N HIS A 264 -8.29 -36.15 -18.93
CA HIS A 264 -7.45 -36.92 -19.84
C HIS A 264 -6.25 -36.10 -20.31
#